data_AF-A0A1R4GTG5-F1
#
_entry.id   AF-A0A1R4GTG5-F1
#
_cell.length_a   1.000
_cell.length_b   1.000
_cell.length_c   1.000
_cell.angle_alpha   90.00
_cell.angle_beta   90.00
_cell.angle_gamma   90.00
#
_symmetry.space_group_name_H-M   'P 1'
#
loop_
_entity.id
_entity.type
_entity.pdbx_description
1 polymer ?
#
loop_
_entity_poly.entity_id
_entity_poly.type
_entity_poly.pdbx_seq_one_letter_code
_entity_poly.pdbx_strand_id
1 'polypeptide(L)'
;MPQPKQLKKLARERMVRTGESYTSARKAILDHRPERPSARPAPAGSAASGREAASATESEAALPEGELPEYPAPEQVTQYDAGLWHRVLTQAGVAHPLTGQPLSEALLAGLAGGIGFMEFVFDDASTTTATVVTRAHPEPYTANLLTRSGTKVREQKTGSARLAAQYLDAGLDAGRAVVVRVSRASLPWMEIGIADEDEPVDVAVLGEHDEGELIIDDGSGELQLMGPEALAAARSRLKALKNWQAWVPSSGGPDVETLKRNILQAIEETTGRLLGTSDLNDLPAHFAPQVGITGLRTWAGQLRDTTSAQGWTGLLSEPGRLAHALDTVVEFLTDGRYGGPGGLRGLYADFLDEASELPGLERLAECSPDYRAVAGQWDELTDMIDPDIDPDERSGHFAAIADRVEPLAVAEENAATRLVEVLATISE
;
A
#
# COMPACT_ATOMS: atom_id res chain seq x y z
N MET A 1 38.67 15.85 -1.59
CA MET A 1 37.23 15.83 -1.31
C MET A 1 36.90 17.08 -0.49
N PRO A 2 36.01 17.97 -0.97
CA PRO A 2 35.61 19.16 -0.21
C PRO A 2 34.84 18.77 1.06
N GLN A 3 34.93 19.59 2.11
CA GLN A 3 34.18 19.37 3.35
C GLN A 3 32.67 19.44 3.10
N PRO A 4 31.82 18.69 3.83
CA PRO A 4 30.37 18.59 3.58
C PRO A 4 29.65 19.95 3.50
N LYS A 5 30.04 20.91 4.34
CA LYS A 5 29.47 22.27 4.34
C LYS A 5 29.83 23.10 3.09
N GLN A 6 30.96 22.80 2.45
CA GLN A 6 31.40 23.48 1.22
C GLN A 6 30.75 22.87 -0.03
N LEU A 7 30.39 21.59 0.00
CA LEU A 7 29.76 20.90 -1.13
C LEU A 7 28.35 21.44 -1.45
N LYS A 8 27.51 21.65 -0.43
CA LYS A 8 26.16 22.23 -0.59
C LYS A 8 26.19 23.66 -1.17
N LYS A 9 27.18 24.46 -0.75
CA LYS A 9 27.40 25.81 -1.29
C LYS A 9 27.81 25.78 -2.76
N LEU A 10 28.77 24.93 -3.13
CA LEU A 10 29.26 24.80 -4.50
C LEU A 10 28.17 24.28 -5.44
N ALA A 11 27.32 23.35 -4.99
CA ALA A 11 26.19 22.83 -5.76
C ALA A 11 25.20 23.95 -6.10
N ARG A 12 24.84 24.78 -5.11
CA ARG A 12 23.94 25.93 -5.32
C ARG A 12 24.53 27.00 -6.25
N GLU A 13 25.82 27.33 -6.10
CA GLU A 13 26.50 28.27 -7.01
C GLU A 13 26.55 27.75 -8.45
N ARG A 14 26.64 26.42 -8.63
CA ARG A 14 26.58 25.79 -9.95
C ARG A 14 25.17 25.83 -10.52
N MET A 15 24.14 25.46 -9.75
CA MET A 15 22.73 25.52 -10.19
C MET A 15 22.36 26.90 -10.73
N VAL A 16 22.76 27.98 -10.03
CA VAL A 16 22.51 29.36 -10.47
C VAL A 16 23.20 29.69 -11.80
N ARG A 17 24.36 29.08 -12.06
CA ARG A 17 25.16 29.32 -13.27
C ARG A 17 24.73 28.46 -14.45
N THR A 18 24.21 27.26 -14.22
CA THR A 18 23.95 26.26 -15.27
C THR A 18 22.47 25.94 -15.48
N GLY A 19 21.59 26.29 -14.52
CA GLY A 19 20.17 25.90 -14.53
C GLY A 19 19.95 24.41 -14.25
N GLU A 20 20.99 23.67 -13.87
CA GLU A 20 20.91 22.24 -13.54
C GLU A 20 20.19 22.03 -12.19
N SER A 21 19.58 20.84 -12.00
CA SER A 21 19.03 20.43 -10.72
C SER A 21 20.13 20.27 -9.66
N TYR A 22 19.77 20.33 -8.38
CA TYR A 22 20.74 20.23 -7.27
C TYR A 22 21.50 18.90 -7.28
N THR A 23 20.83 17.80 -7.63
CA THR A 23 21.43 16.47 -7.75
C THR A 23 22.46 16.41 -8.88
N SER A 24 22.13 16.94 -10.07
CA SER A 24 23.07 17.03 -11.20
C SER A 24 24.25 17.96 -10.91
N ALA A 25 24.00 19.10 -10.26
CA ALA A 25 25.04 20.04 -9.85
C ALA A 25 25.97 19.44 -8.78
N ARG A 26 25.42 18.73 -7.78
CA ARG A 26 26.19 18.03 -6.73
C ARG A 26 27.04 16.92 -7.33
N LYS A 27 26.48 16.11 -8.23
CA LYS A 27 27.18 15.03 -8.94
C LYS A 27 28.33 15.59 -9.78
N ALA A 28 28.10 16.64 -10.57
CA ALA A 28 29.15 17.28 -11.37
C ALA A 28 30.31 17.86 -10.54
N ILE A 29 30.06 18.27 -9.29
CA ILE A 29 31.11 18.76 -8.37
C ILE A 29 31.90 17.63 -7.73
N LEU A 30 31.24 16.49 -7.51
CA LEU A 30 31.89 15.28 -7.02
C LEU A 30 32.72 14.59 -8.12
N ASP A 31 32.28 14.69 -9.38
CA ASP A 31 32.92 14.06 -10.54
C ASP A 31 34.07 14.89 -11.13
N HIS A 32 34.17 16.19 -10.84
CA HIS A 32 35.24 17.05 -11.36
C HIS A 32 36.53 17.00 -10.52
N ARG A 33 37.47 16.16 -10.97
CA ARG A 33 38.92 16.37 -10.82
C ARG A 33 39.32 17.61 -11.64
N PRO A 34 40.18 18.53 -11.14
CA PRO A 34 40.63 19.66 -11.95
C PRO A 34 41.44 19.15 -13.15
N GLU A 35 41.02 19.51 -14.36
CA GLU A 35 41.75 19.22 -15.60
C GLU A 35 43.12 19.91 -15.63
N ARG A 36 44.12 19.20 -16.14
CA ARG A 36 45.37 19.77 -16.69
C ARG A 36 45.52 19.29 -18.14
N PRO A 37 46.20 20.07 -19.00
CA PRO A 37 46.03 20.00 -20.45
C PRO A 37 46.62 18.74 -21.09
N SER A 38 45.98 18.31 -22.17
CA SER A 38 46.33 17.19 -23.02
C SER A 38 47.75 17.24 -23.60
N ALA A 39 48.41 16.09 -23.65
CA ALA A 39 49.39 15.77 -24.70
C ALA A 39 49.29 14.28 -25.11
N ARG A 40 49.44 14.06 -26.42
CA ARG A 40 49.19 12.84 -27.23
C ARG A 40 50.16 11.64 -26.98
N PRO A 41 49.92 10.45 -27.60
CA PRO A 41 50.22 9.13 -27.03
C PRO A 41 51.39 8.31 -27.65
N ALA A 42 51.67 7.19 -26.95
CA ALA A 42 52.20 5.86 -27.37
C ALA A 42 53.75 5.70 -27.51
N PRO A 43 54.33 4.45 -27.50
CA PRO A 43 53.74 3.10 -27.43
C PRO A 43 54.45 2.02 -26.54
N ALA A 44 53.74 0.87 -26.40
CA ALA A 44 54.15 -0.56 -26.37
C ALA A 44 55.26 -1.15 -25.45
N GLY A 45 54.92 -2.31 -24.84
CA GLY A 45 55.83 -3.35 -24.31
C GLY A 45 55.11 -4.25 -23.28
N SER A 46 54.64 -5.46 -23.62
CA SER A 46 55.37 -6.75 -23.64
C SER A 46 55.46 -7.50 -22.29
N ALA A 47 54.67 -8.58 -22.21
CA ALA A 47 54.98 -9.92 -21.68
C ALA A 47 55.14 -10.22 -20.15
N ALA A 48 54.20 -11.06 -19.69
CA ALA A 48 54.38 -12.40 -19.10
C ALA A 48 54.57 -12.61 -17.57
N SER A 49 53.64 -13.45 -17.07
CA SER A 49 53.79 -14.61 -16.15
C SER A 49 53.66 -14.42 -14.64
N GLY A 50 52.85 -15.30 -14.02
CA GLY A 50 53.16 -15.85 -12.69
C GLY A 50 52.03 -15.95 -11.66
N ARG A 51 51.30 -17.08 -11.70
CA ARG A 51 50.78 -17.90 -10.58
C ARG A 51 49.71 -17.37 -9.60
N GLU A 52 48.68 -18.22 -9.52
CA GLU A 52 47.65 -18.43 -8.51
C GLU A 52 48.01 -18.12 -7.06
N ALA A 53 47.08 -17.44 -6.38
CA ALA A 53 46.71 -17.71 -5.00
C ALA A 53 45.22 -17.34 -4.82
N ALA A 54 44.45 -18.31 -4.33
CA ALA A 54 43.03 -18.17 -4.00
C ALA A 54 42.83 -17.23 -2.80
N SER A 55 41.90 -16.29 -2.90
CA SER A 55 41.08 -15.89 -1.74
C SER A 55 39.77 -15.25 -2.18
N ALA A 56 38.72 -15.67 -1.49
CA ALA A 56 37.32 -15.27 -1.54
C ALA A 56 36.99 -13.94 -2.22
N THR A 57 36.10 -14.01 -3.20
CA THR A 57 35.35 -12.85 -3.68
C THR A 57 33.87 -13.14 -3.43
N GLU A 58 33.37 -12.62 -2.32
CA GLU A 58 31.95 -12.25 -2.23
C GLU A 58 31.72 -11.23 -3.34
N SER A 59 31.05 -11.65 -4.40
CA SER A 59 30.59 -10.77 -5.45
C SER A 59 29.42 -9.95 -4.91
N GLU A 60 29.74 -8.88 -4.21
CA GLU A 60 28.87 -7.72 -4.06
C GLU A 60 28.65 -7.18 -5.49
N ALA A 61 27.60 -7.67 -6.13
CA ALA A 61 27.25 -7.29 -7.48
C ALA A 61 26.99 -5.78 -7.50
N ALA A 62 27.97 -5.03 -8.01
CA ALA A 62 27.84 -3.62 -8.32
C ALA A 62 26.57 -3.43 -9.16
N LEU A 63 25.66 -2.61 -8.65
CA LEU A 63 24.42 -2.24 -9.33
C LEU A 63 24.77 -1.67 -10.72
N PRO A 64 24.07 -2.06 -11.80
CA PRO A 64 24.26 -1.39 -13.07
C PRO A 64 23.93 0.11 -12.89
N GLU A 65 24.88 0.96 -13.30
CA GLU A 65 24.86 2.42 -13.22
C GLU A 65 23.81 3.06 -14.17
N GLY A 66 22.57 2.59 -14.14
CA GLY A 66 21.43 3.24 -14.77
C GLY A 66 20.92 4.39 -13.89
N GLU A 67 20.55 5.50 -14.51
CA GLU A 67 19.78 6.56 -13.83
C GLU A 67 18.43 5.98 -13.38
N LEU A 68 18.06 6.19 -12.12
CA LEU A 68 16.80 5.69 -11.58
C LEU A 68 15.62 6.44 -12.22
N PRO A 69 14.47 5.79 -12.43
CA PRO A 69 13.26 6.49 -12.83
C PRO A 69 12.92 7.62 -11.85
N GLU A 70 12.29 8.67 -12.37
CA GLU A 70 11.69 9.70 -11.55
C GLU A 70 10.57 9.10 -10.69
N TYR A 71 10.37 9.65 -9.48
CA TYR A 71 9.28 9.24 -8.62
C TYR A 71 7.95 9.65 -9.28
N PRO A 72 7.03 8.72 -9.58
CA PRO A 72 5.79 9.08 -10.28
C PRO A 72 4.95 10.06 -9.47
N ALA A 73 4.17 10.91 -10.15
CA ALA A 73 3.20 11.75 -9.48
C ALA A 73 2.13 10.88 -8.79
N PRO A 74 1.68 11.24 -7.58
CA PRO A 74 0.65 10.50 -6.86
C PRO A 74 -0.74 10.79 -7.44
N GLU A 75 -1.01 10.46 -8.70
CA GLU A 75 -2.30 10.70 -9.33
C GLU A 75 -3.14 9.42 -9.39
N GLN A 76 -4.47 9.56 -9.29
CA GLN A 76 -5.45 8.48 -9.51
C GLN A 76 -5.28 7.27 -8.56
N VAL A 77 -4.90 7.52 -7.31
CA VAL A 77 -4.76 6.48 -6.30
C VAL A 77 -6.13 5.95 -5.87
N THR A 78 -6.34 4.64 -5.96
CA THR A 78 -7.58 3.98 -5.49
C THR A 78 -7.37 3.34 -4.12
N GLN A 79 -6.26 2.60 -3.94
CA GLN A 79 -5.87 1.93 -2.72
C GLN A 79 -4.57 2.52 -2.18
N TYR A 80 -4.66 3.11 -0.99
CA TYR A 80 -3.65 3.96 -0.38
C TYR A 80 -2.26 3.28 -0.24
N ASP A 81 -2.21 2.09 0.36
CA ASP A 81 -0.96 1.37 0.64
C ASP A 81 -0.32 0.86 -0.66
N ALA A 82 -1.12 0.31 -1.58
CA ALA A 82 -0.67 -0.24 -2.86
C ALA A 82 -0.23 0.86 -3.83
N GLY A 83 -0.92 2.00 -3.87
CA GLY A 83 -0.55 3.15 -4.68
C GLY A 83 0.79 3.75 -4.24
N LEU A 84 1.01 3.89 -2.92
CA LEU A 84 2.30 4.32 -2.38
C LEU A 84 3.42 3.36 -2.78
N TRP A 85 3.22 2.06 -2.58
CA TRP A 85 4.23 1.06 -2.92
C TRP A 85 4.45 0.90 -4.42
N HIS A 86 3.42 1.10 -5.26
CA HIS A 86 3.55 1.19 -6.72
C HIS A 86 4.58 2.25 -7.10
N ARG A 87 4.48 3.47 -6.55
CA ARG A 87 5.41 4.56 -6.86
C ARG A 87 6.81 4.31 -6.34
N VAL A 88 6.93 3.76 -5.13
CA VAL A 88 8.24 3.36 -4.55
C VAL A 88 8.93 2.30 -5.41
N LEU A 89 8.20 1.28 -5.86
CA LEU A 89 8.73 0.22 -6.71
C LEU A 89 9.08 0.74 -8.12
N THR A 90 8.26 1.63 -8.67
CA THR A 90 8.51 2.30 -9.96
C THR A 90 9.79 3.12 -9.91
N GLN A 91 9.96 3.97 -8.88
CA GLN A 91 11.18 4.75 -8.68
C GLN A 91 12.41 3.86 -8.49
N ALA A 92 12.22 2.68 -7.89
CA ALA A 92 13.29 1.72 -7.73
C ALA A 92 13.72 1.04 -9.04
N GLY A 93 12.92 1.17 -10.10
CA GLY A 93 13.11 0.53 -11.40
C GLY A 93 12.57 -0.89 -11.46
N VAL A 94 11.71 -1.28 -10.52
CA VAL A 94 11.07 -2.60 -10.51
C VAL A 94 10.03 -2.65 -11.62
N ALA A 95 10.08 -3.71 -12.41
CA ALA A 95 9.19 -3.90 -13.55
C ALA A 95 8.56 -5.30 -13.53
N HIS A 96 7.37 -5.38 -14.10
CA HIS A 96 6.67 -6.60 -14.44
C HIS A 96 7.50 -7.45 -15.41
N PRO A 97 7.72 -8.75 -15.14
CA PRO A 97 8.70 -9.56 -15.87
C PRO A 97 8.36 -9.83 -17.32
N LEU A 98 7.07 -9.74 -17.70
CA LEU A 98 6.62 -9.99 -19.07
C LEU A 98 6.55 -8.72 -19.92
N THR A 99 6.03 -7.64 -19.33
CA THR A 99 5.68 -6.40 -20.07
C THR A 99 6.75 -5.32 -19.96
N GLY A 100 7.65 -5.42 -18.96
CA GLY A 100 8.64 -4.40 -18.66
C GLY A 100 8.06 -3.09 -18.13
N GLN A 101 6.75 -3.02 -17.89
CA GLN A 101 6.06 -1.90 -17.26
C GLN A 101 6.19 -1.97 -15.73
N PRO A 102 5.97 -0.89 -14.98
CA PRO A 102 5.85 -0.96 -13.53
C PRO A 102 4.77 -1.95 -13.08
N LEU A 103 4.94 -2.57 -11.91
CA LEU A 103 3.88 -3.36 -11.28
C LEU A 103 2.73 -2.42 -10.93
N SER A 104 1.52 -2.64 -11.45
CA SER A 104 0.41 -1.71 -11.25
C SER A 104 -0.07 -1.67 -9.78
N GLU A 105 -0.81 -0.63 -9.44
CA GLU A 105 -1.52 -0.56 -8.16
C GLU A 105 -2.47 -1.75 -7.97
N ALA A 106 -3.22 -2.12 -9.01
CA ALA A 106 -4.16 -3.24 -8.97
C ALA A 106 -3.44 -4.56 -8.67
N LEU A 107 -2.33 -4.83 -9.36
CA LEU A 107 -1.53 -6.01 -9.12
C LEU A 107 -1.01 -6.08 -7.68
N LEU A 108 -0.49 -4.97 -7.16
CA LEU A 108 0.02 -4.91 -5.79
C LEU A 108 -1.10 -5.06 -4.75
N ALA A 109 -2.26 -4.46 -4.99
CA ALA A 109 -3.44 -4.59 -4.12
C ALA A 109 -3.96 -6.03 -4.09
N GLY A 110 -4.02 -6.72 -5.24
CA GLY A 110 -4.34 -8.14 -5.32
C GLY A 110 -3.34 -9.01 -4.55
N LEU A 111 -2.04 -8.79 -4.74
CA LEU A 111 -0.98 -9.51 -4.03
C LEU A 111 -1.04 -9.28 -2.51
N ALA A 112 -1.48 -8.11 -2.05
CA ALA A 112 -1.67 -7.81 -0.63
C ALA A 112 -2.77 -8.65 0.06
N GLY A 113 -3.63 -9.30 -0.73
CA GLY A 113 -4.84 -10.03 -0.29
C GLY A 113 -6.12 -9.45 -0.90
N GLY A 114 -6.04 -8.32 -1.62
CA GLY A 114 -7.15 -7.75 -2.36
C GLY A 114 -8.35 -7.41 -1.50
N ILE A 115 -9.48 -8.00 -1.86
CA ILE A 115 -10.80 -7.73 -1.30
C ILE A 115 -11.13 -8.61 -0.10
N GLY A 116 -12.07 -8.14 0.72
CA GLY A 116 -12.59 -8.86 1.87
C GLY A 116 -13.93 -8.28 2.31
N PHE A 117 -14.40 -8.74 3.46
CA PHE A 117 -15.47 -8.08 4.19
C PHE A 117 -15.24 -8.30 5.68
N MET A 118 -15.37 -7.24 6.47
CA MET A 118 -15.51 -7.31 7.91
C MET A 118 -16.42 -6.18 8.36
N GLU A 119 -17.43 -6.52 9.16
CA GLU A 119 -18.25 -5.54 9.87
C GLU A 119 -17.99 -5.67 11.37
N PHE A 120 -17.83 -4.54 12.06
CA PHE A 120 -17.67 -4.56 13.49
C PHE A 120 -18.30 -3.35 14.16
N VAL A 121 -19.18 -3.60 15.14
CA VAL A 121 -19.64 -2.57 16.06
C VAL A 121 -18.90 -2.66 17.38
N PHE A 122 -18.28 -1.54 17.76
CA PHE A 122 -17.75 -1.31 19.10
C PHE A 122 -18.67 -0.35 19.85
N ASP A 123 -19.14 -0.76 21.02
CA ASP A 123 -19.98 0.07 21.89
C ASP A 123 -19.24 0.39 23.19
N ASP A 124 -19.03 1.67 23.46
CA ASP A 124 -18.46 2.17 24.70
C ASP A 124 -19.45 3.07 25.47
N ALA A 125 -19.00 3.66 26.59
CA ALA A 125 -19.86 4.45 27.47
C ALA A 125 -20.40 5.74 26.81
N SER A 126 -19.71 6.29 25.81
CA SER A 126 -20.01 7.58 25.17
C SER A 126 -20.34 7.49 23.68
N THR A 127 -19.90 6.44 23.00
CA THR A 127 -19.85 6.35 21.54
C THR A 127 -20.12 4.92 21.08
N THR A 128 -20.76 4.78 19.91
CA THR A 128 -20.93 3.51 19.20
C THR A 128 -20.30 3.69 17.83
N THR A 129 -19.25 2.93 17.56
CA THR A 129 -18.48 2.99 16.31
C THR A 129 -18.82 1.75 15.50
N ALA A 130 -19.31 1.93 14.27
CA ALA A 130 -19.58 0.83 13.34
C ALA A 130 -18.62 0.94 12.16
N THR A 131 -17.81 -0.10 11.93
CA THR A 131 -16.84 -0.14 10.84
C THR A 131 -17.24 -1.18 9.81
N VAL A 132 -17.07 -0.85 8.53
CA VAL A 132 -17.25 -1.77 7.41
C VAL A 132 -16.01 -1.72 6.54
N VAL A 133 -15.22 -2.80 6.58
CA VAL A 133 -13.97 -2.91 5.81
C VAL A 133 -14.20 -3.82 4.62
N THR A 134 -13.83 -3.38 3.42
CA THR A 134 -14.04 -4.17 2.19
C THR A 134 -12.74 -4.68 1.56
N ARG A 135 -11.58 -4.42 2.17
CA ARG A 135 -10.31 -5.08 1.82
C ARG A 135 -10.04 -6.33 2.65
N ALA A 136 -8.99 -7.06 2.31
CA ALA A 136 -8.40 -8.06 3.19
C ALA A 136 -7.99 -7.44 4.54
N HIS A 137 -8.60 -7.91 5.62
CA HIS A 137 -8.40 -7.46 7.00
C HIS A 137 -8.77 -8.62 7.97
N PRO A 138 -8.06 -8.83 9.10
CA PRO A 138 -7.00 -8.01 9.71
C PRO A 138 -5.57 -8.38 9.28
N GLU A 139 -5.43 -9.21 8.25
CA GLU A 139 -4.13 -9.72 7.79
C GLU A 139 -3.17 -8.58 7.37
N PRO A 140 -1.84 -8.78 7.48
CA PRO A 140 -0.86 -7.70 7.33
C PRO A 140 -0.65 -7.31 5.86
N TYR A 141 -1.58 -6.51 5.33
CA TYR A 141 -1.69 -6.10 3.92
C TYR A 141 -0.36 -5.68 3.28
N THR A 142 0.35 -4.71 3.86
CA THR A 142 1.65 -4.26 3.34
C THR A 142 2.70 -5.36 3.38
N ALA A 143 2.74 -6.18 4.44
CA ALA A 143 3.73 -7.26 4.52
C ALA A 143 3.47 -8.33 3.46
N ASN A 144 2.19 -8.65 3.20
CA ASN A 144 1.78 -9.54 2.13
C ASN A 144 2.19 -8.98 0.77
N LEU A 145 1.88 -7.71 0.50
CA LEU A 145 2.28 -6.99 -0.72
C LEU A 145 3.78 -7.09 -0.95
N LEU A 146 4.60 -6.70 0.05
CA LEU A 146 6.06 -6.69 -0.09
C LEU A 146 6.60 -8.08 -0.35
N THR A 147 6.11 -9.08 0.38
CA THR A 147 6.55 -10.49 0.23
C THR A 147 6.16 -11.03 -1.15
N ARG A 148 4.91 -10.83 -1.57
CA ARG A 148 4.34 -11.42 -2.79
C ARG A 148 4.66 -10.63 -4.05
N SER A 149 5.08 -9.38 -3.94
CA SER A 149 5.68 -8.65 -5.06
C SER A 149 6.93 -9.34 -5.60
N GLY A 150 7.58 -10.20 -4.80
CA GLY A 150 8.85 -10.85 -5.13
C GLY A 150 10.03 -9.88 -5.27
N THR A 151 9.83 -8.60 -4.90
CA THR A 151 10.88 -7.59 -4.92
C THR A 151 11.77 -7.75 -3.68
N LYS A 152 13.07 -7.58 -3.85
CA LYS A 152 13.99 -7.48 -2.71
C LYS A 152 13.75 -6.15 -2.00
N VAL A 153 13.18 -6.17 -0.81
CA VAL A 153 12.97 -4.98 0.02
C VAL A 153 13.94 -5.03 1.21
N ARG A 154 14.65 -3.93 1.47
CA ARG A 154 15.54 -3.82 2.63
C ARG A 154 14.77 -3.21 3.80
N GLU A 155 14.29 -4.06 4.69
CA GLU A 155 13.65 -3.63 5.94
C GLU A 155 14.66 -3.47 7.08
N GLN A 156 14.53 -2.40 7.85
CA GLN A 156 15.36 -2.13 9.03
C GLN A 156 14.52 -1.57 10.17
N LYS A 157 14.93 -1.88 11.41
CA LYS A 157 14.30 -1.36 12.64
C LYS A 157 15.34 -1.03 13.70
N THR A 158 15.09 0.00 14.49
CA THR A 158 15.93 0.44 15.60
C THR A 158 15.15 1.23 16.64
N GLY A 159 15.45 0.99 17.93
CA GLY A 159 14.89 1.81 19.01
C GLY A 159 15.49 3.22 19.12
N SER A 160 16.53 3.53 18.34
CA SER A 160 17.24 4.82 18.39
C SER A 160 16.82 5.74 17.24
N ALA A 161 16.17 6.87 17.57
CA ALA A 161 15.78 7.90 16.60
C ALA A 161 16.99 8.43 15.80
N ARG A 162 18.16 8.57 16.44
CA ARG A 162 19.40 8.97 15.76
C ARG A 162 19.83 7.95 14.69
N LEU A 163 19.79 6.67 15.03
CA LEU A 163 20.17 5.62 14.09
C LEU A 163 19.13 5.48 12.97
N ALA A 164 17.85 5.69 13.30
CA ALA A 164 16.75 5.72 12.33
C ALA A 164 16.90 6.87 11.31
N ALA A 165 17.37 8.04 11.75
CA ALA A 165 17.72 9.14 10.83
C ALA A 165 18.90 8.76 9.93
N GLN A 166 19.95 8.15 10.47
CA GLN A 166 21.11 7.70 9.66
C GLN A 166 20.73 6.64 8.62
N TYR A 167 19.81 5.74 8.94
CA TYR A 167 19.32 4.76 7.96
C TYR A 167 18.46 5.40 6.88
N LEU A 168 17.63 6.38 7.24
CA LEU A 168 16.88 7.19 6.28
C LEU A 168 17.83 7.92 5.33
N ASP A 169 18.80 8.66 5.87
CA ASP A 169 19.82 9.37 5.09
C ASP A 169 20.55 8.44 4.13
N ALA A 170 20.91 7.22 4.57
CA ALA A 170 21.61 6.26 3.73
C ALA A 170 20.77 5.77 2.53
N GLY A 171 19.44 5.64 2.68
CA GLY A 171 18.55 5.30 1.58
C GLY A 171 18.38 6.47 0.60
N LEU A 172 18.19 7.68 1.13
CA LEU A 172 18.10 8.90 0.33
C LEU A 172 19.39 9.21 -0.43
N ASP A 173 20.56 9.04 0.20
CA ASP A 173 21.87 9.18 -0.43
C ASP A 173 22.11 8.12 -1.53
N ALA A 174 21.46 6.96 -1.44
CA ALA A 174 21.42 5.95 -2.50
C ALA A 174 20.43 6.29 -3.62
N GLY A 175 19.77 7.45 -3.56
CA GLY A 175 18.79 7.92 -4.53
C GLY A 175 17.46 7.20 -4.45
N ARG A 176 17.08 6.65 -3.29
CA ARG A 176 15.89 5.81 -3.14
C ARG A 176 14.83 6.51 -2.30
N ALA A 177 13.57 6.37 -2.69
CA ALA A 177 12.47 6.64 -1.78
C ALA A 177 12.55 5.68 -0.58
N VAL A 178 12.40 6.22 0.63
CA VAL A 178 12.45 5.44 1.88
C VAL A 178 11.10 5.48 2.56
N VAL A 179 10.45 4.32 2.68
CA VAL A 179 9.19 4.19 3.41
C VAL A 179 9.48 4.08 4.90
N VAL A 180 8.74 4.84 5.71
CA VAL A 180 8.77 4.80 7.17
C VAL A 180 7.35 4.68 7.71
N ARG A 181 7.19 4.18 8.94
CA ARG A 181 5.90 4.16 9.62
C ARG A 181 5.79 5.27 10.65
N VAL A 182 4.68 5.99 10.60
CA VAL A 182 4.34 7.10 11.49
C VAL A 182 2.94 6.91 12.06
N SER A 183 2.67 7.50 13.23
CA SER A 183 1.29 7.58 13.74
C SER A 183 0.50 8.53 12.84
N ARG A 184 -0.66 8.09 12.35
CA ARG A 184 -1.54 8.88 11.48
C ARG A 184 -1.91 10.22 12.10
N ALA A 185 -2.27 10.26 13.38
CA ALA A 185 -2.59 11.50 14.10
C ALA A 185 -1.38 12.44 14.31
N SER A 186 -0.17 12.04 13.90
CA SER A 186 1.01 12.92 13.89
C SER A 186 1.22 13.63 12.55
N LEU A 187 0.42 13.31 11.51
CA LEU A 187 0.46 13.97 10.21
C LEU A 187 -0.35 15.27 10.26
N PRO A 188 0.26 16.45 10.01
CA PRO A 188 -0.38 17.74 10.25
C PRO A 188 -1.45 18.12 9.21
N TRP A 189 -1.43 17.46 8.05
CA TRP A 189 -2.42 17.65 6.96
C TRP A 189 -3.57 16.65 7.03
N MET A 190 -3.48 15.62 7.86
CA MET A 190 -4.56 14.66 8.04
C MET A 190 -5.49 15.16 9.14
N GLU A 191 -6.79 15.25 8.83
CA GLU A 191 -7.79 15.38 9.88
C GLU A 191 -7.78 14.13 10.76
N ILE A 192 -7.84 14.33 12.08
CA ILE A 192 -8.01 13.22 13.02
C ILE A 192 -9.48 12.79 12.87
N GLY A 193 -9.70 11.78 12.03
CA GLY A 193 -10.98 11.08 11.93
C GLY A 193 -11.26 10.24 13.17
N ILE A 194 -12.23 9.33 13.07
CA ILE A 194 -12.65 8.48 14.19
C ILE A 194 -11.63 7.34 14.45
N ALA A 195 -10.65 7.17 13.56
CA ALA A 195 -9.59 6.18 13.66
C ALA A 195 -8.66 6.40 14.87
N ASP A 196 -8.10 5.30 15.38
CA ASP A 196 -7.23 5.26 16.56
C ASP A 196 -6.05 6.25 16.46
N GLU A 197 -5.80 7.04 17.50
CA GLU A 197 -4.78 8.10 17.49
C GLU A 197 -3.36 7.55 17.19
N ASP A 198 -3.12 6.27 17.44
CA ASP A 198 -1.85 5.58 17.23
C ASP A 198 -1.87 4.62 16.01
N GLU A 199 -2.85 4.75 15.10
CA GLU A 199 -2.90 3.96 13.87
C GLU A 199 -1.61 4.17 13.05
N PRO A 200 -0.86 3.10 12.73
CA PRO A 200 0.34 3.21 11.92
C PRO A 200 -0.01 3.38 10.44
N VAL A 201 0.62 4.35 9.78
CA VAL A 201 0.56 4.54 8.32
C VAL A 201 1.97 4.51 7.72
N ASP A 202 2.09 3.95 6.53
CA ASP A 202 3.31 4.01 5.73
C ASP A 202 3.36 5.36 5.01
N VAL A 203 4.52 6.02 5.04
CA VAL A 203 4.80 7.23 4.25
C VAL A 203 6.17 7.11 3.57
N ALA A 204 6.31 7.55 2.33
CA ALA A 204 7.55 7.55 1.58
C ALA A 204 8.24 8.92 1.67
N VAL A 205 9.49 8.92 2.13
CA VAL A 205 10.35 10.10 2.12
C VAL A 205 11.15 10.12 0.82
N LEU A 206 11.01 11.19 0.04
CA LEU A 206 11.59 11.29 -1.30
C LEU A 206 12.92 12.05 -1.33
N GLY A 207 13.15 12.92 -0.34
CA GLY A 207 14.35 13.74 -0.23
C GLY A 207 14.11 15.02 0.56
N GLU A 208 15.07 15.94 0.49
CA GLU A 208 14.95 17.29 1.05
C GLU A 208 14.33 18.25 0.01
N HIS A 209 13.34 19.03 0.42
CA HIS A 209 12.90 20.25 -0.24
C HIS A 209 13.73 21.46 0.25
N ASP A 210 13.52 22.64 -0.34
CA ASP A 210 14.14 23.88 0.13
C ASP A 210 13.95 24.09 1.63
N GLU A 211 14.89 24.83 2.24
CA GLU A 211 14.92 25.12 3.69
C GLU A 211 15.03 23.92 4.65
N GLY A 212 15.18 22.69 4.15
CA GLY A 212 15.48 21.49 4.95
C GLY A 212 14.25 20.70 5.40
N GLU A 213 13.10 20.97 4.79
CA GLU A 213 11.91 20.11 4.91
C GLU A 213 12.07 18.84 4.09
N LEU A 214 11.35 17.78 4.47
CA LEU A 214 11.30 16.52 3.74
C LEU A 214 10.07 16.51 2.83
N ILE A 215 10.25 16.01 1.61
CA ILE A 215 9.13 15.70 0.71
C ILE A 215 8.59 14.32 1.10
N ILE A 216 7.32 14.28 1.45
CA ILE A 216 6.60 13.10 1.91
C ILE A 216 5.51 12.78 0.90
N ASP A 217 5.48 11.54 0.42
CA ASP A 217 4.29 10.95 -0.16
C ASP A 217 3.66 10.08 0.91
N ASP A 218 2.45 10.41 1.33
CA ASP A 218 1.75 9.61 2.33
C ASP A 218 0.88 8.52 1.72
N GLY A 219 0.61 8.53 0.42
CA GLY A 219 -0.33 7.63 -0.26
C GLY A 219 -1.63 8.31 -0.70
N SER A 220 -1.91 9.54 -0.24
CA SER A 220 -3.20 10.22 -0.41
C SER A 220 -3.49 10.74 -1.80
N GLY A 221 -2.47 10.82 -2.66
CA GLY A 221 -2.60 11.45 -3.96
C GLY A 221 -1.91 12.83 -4.06
N GLU A 222 -1.24 13.26 -3.00
CA GLU A 222 -0.50 14.54 -2.98
C GLU A 222 0.85 14.41 -2.28
N LEU A 223 1.81 15.24 -2.69
CA LEU A 223 3.09 15.37 -2.00
C LEU A 223 2.99 16.44 -0.91
N GLN A 224 3.44 16.06 0.28
CA GLN A 224 3.38 16.87 1.49
C GLN A 224 4.78 17.24 1.96
N LEU A 225 4.89 18.27 2.80
CA LEU A 225 6.15 18.70 3.40
C LEU A 225 6.13 18.50 4.91
N MET A 226 7.20 17.92 5.45
CA MET A 226 7.35 17.70 6.89
C MET A 226 8.78 17.94 7.35
N GLY A 227 8.94 18.64 8.48
CA GLY A 227 10.26 18.82 9.10
C GLY A 227 10.85 17.49 9.62
N PRO A 228 12.19 17.28 9.55
CA PRO A 228 12.83 16.05 10.03
C PRO A 228 12.56 15.73 11.51
N GLU A 229 12.45 16.75 12.36
CA GLU A 229 12.14 16.57 13.79
C GLU A 229 10.71 16.10 14.01
N ALA A 230 9.75 16.63 13.24
CA ALA A 230 8.36 16.20 13.27
C ALA A 230 8.22 14.74 12.80
N LEU A 231 8.90 14.38 11.71
CA LEU A 231 8.94 12.99 11.23
C LEU A 231 9.53 12.04 12.28
N ALA A 232 10.64 12.43 12.92
CA ALA A 232 11.27 11.63 13.97
C ALA A 232 10.35 11.44 15.19
N ALA A 233 9.61 12.48 15.58
CA ALA A 233 8.62 12.41 16.66
C ALA A 233 7.46 11.48 16.30
N ALA A 234 6.90 11.62 15.09
CA ALA A 234 5.81 10.80 14.58
C ALA A 234 6.16 9.31 14.54
N ARG A 235 7.39 8.97 14.11
CA ARG A 235 7.92 7.59 14.14
C ARG A 235 8.11 7.07 15.57
N SER A 236 8.56 7.93 16.48
CA SER A 236 8.88 7.55 17.87
C SER A 236 7.65 7.32 18.74
N ARG A 237 6.49 7.85 18.35
CA ARG A 237 5.20 7.58 18.98
C ARG A 237 4.87 6.08 18.92
N LEU A 238 5.16 5.44 17.79
CA LEU A 238 4.95 4.01 17.53
C LEU A 238 6.09 3.11 18.06
N LYS A 239 6.29 3.10 19.38
CA LYS A 239 7.42 2.40 20.02
C LYS A 239 7.54 0.91 19.65
N ALA A 240 6.41 0.22 19.48
CA ALA A 240 6.37 -1.20 19.13
C ALA A 240 7.03 -1.49 17.76
N LEU A 241 6.96 -0.52 16.83
CA LEU A 241 7.51 -0.65 15.48
C LEU A 241 9.01 -0.34 15.41
N LYS A 242 9.61 0.20 16.47
CA LYS A 242 11.05 0.48 16.55
C LYS A 242 11.55 1.26 15.32
N ASN A 243 10.92 2.40 15.00
CA ASN A 243 11.26 3.24 13.85
C ASN A 243 11.46 2.45 12.54
N TRP A 244 10.60 1.47 12.28
CA TRP A 244 10.65 0.64 11.07
C TRP A 244 10.77 1.51 9.81
N GLN A 245 11.55 1.02 8.86
CA GLN A 245 11.71 1.61 7.54
C GLN A 245 12.06 0.57 6.49
N ALA A 246 11.76 0.88 5.24
CA ALA A 246 12.01 0.03 4.10
C ALA A 246 12.41 0.83 2.86
N TRP A 247 13.27 0.27 2.02
CA TRP A 247 13.55 0.79 0.68
C TRP A 247 14.03 -0.33 -0.24
N VAL A 248 13.98 -0.11 -1.54
CA VAL A 248 14.25 -1.12 -2.57
C VAL A 248 15.67 -0.92 -3.12
N PRO A 249 16.64 -1.79 -2.82
CA PRO A 249 18.04 -1.58 -3.17
C PRO A 249 18.39 -1.81 -4.64
N SER A 250 17.58 -2.59 -5.36
CA SER A 250 17.85 -3.00 -6.75
C SER A 250 16.57 -2.96 -7.58
N SER A 251 16.70 -2.70 -8.87
CA SER A 251 15.60 -2.72 -9.86
C SER A 251 15.11 -4.13 -10.21
N GLY A 252 15.64 -5.18 -9.59
CA GLY A 252 15.21 -6.56 -9.84
C GLY A 252 13.78 -6.79 -9.36
N GLY A 253 12.87 -7.03 -10.30
CA GLY A 253 11.50 -7.51 -10.03
C GLY A 253 11.41 -9.03 -9.91
N PRO A 254 10.20 -9.58 -9.69
CA PRO A 254 9.97 -11.02 -9.65
C PRO A 254 10.23 -11.64 -11.03
N ASP A 255 10.62 -12.91 -11.07
CA ASP A 255 10.51 -13.70 -12.31
C ASP A 255 9.06 -14.11 -12.57
N VAL A 256 8.76 -14.52 -13.81
CA VAL A 256 7.41 -14.90 -14.26
C VAL A 256 6.78 -15.98 -13.38
N GLU A 257 7.53 -17.02 -13.01
CA GLU A 257 7.00 -18.17 -12.28
C GLU A 257 6.76 -17.83 -10.79
N THR A 258 7.64 -17.02 -10.21
CA THR A 258 7.45 -16.45 -8.88
C THR A 258 6.21 -15.57 -8.84
N LEU A 259 6.02 -14.69 -9.81
CA LEU A 259 4.84 -13.82 -9.86
C LEU A 259 3.55 -14.63 -10.00
N LYS A 260 3.49 -15.59 -10.94
CA LYS A 260 2.32 -16.49 -11.09
C LYS A 260 1.96 -17.22 -9.81
N ARG A 261 2.95 -17.85 -9.16
CA ARG A 261 2.73 -18.56 -7.89
C ARG A 261 2.16 -17.63 -6.82
N ASN A 262 2.71 -16.42 -6.71
CA ASN A 262 2.28 -15.46 -5.70
C ASN A 262 0.87 -14.92 -5.98
N ILE A 263 0.50 -14.73 -7.25
CA ILE A 263 -0.86 -14.37 -7.69
C ILE A 263 -1.84 -15.49 -7.32
N LEU A 264 -1.56 -16.73 -7.71
CA LEU A 264 -2.43 -17.87 -7.43
C LEU A 264 -2.63 -18.06 -5.92
N GLN A 265 -1.55 -17.97 -5.14
CA GLN A 265 -1.63 -18.01 -3.68
C GLN A 265 -2.51 -16.88 -3.12
N ALA A 266 -2.35 -15.65 -3.62
CA ALA A 266 -3.16 -14.53 -3.16
C ALA A 266 -4.66 -14.76 -3.45
N ILE A 267 -5.00 -15.20 -4.67
CA ILE A 267 -6.40 -15.47 -5.05
C ILE A 267 -7.00 -16.62 -4.22
N GLU A 268 -6.26 -17.70 -4.02
CA GLU A 268 -6.69 -18.84 -3.19
C GLU A 268 -7.00 -18.39 -1.77
N GLU A 269 -6.12 -17.60 -1.16
CA GLU A 269 -6.35 -17.05 0.17
C GLU A 269 -7.55 -16.10 0.20
N THR A 270 -7.64 -15.13 -0.72
CA THR A 270 -8.74 -14.16 -0.81
C THR A 270 -10.10 -14.86 -0.93
N THR A 271 -10.22 -15.81 -1.86
CA THR A 271 -11.46 -16.58 -2.05
C THR A 271 -11.76 -17.46 -0.84
N GLY A 272 -10.74 -18.09 -0.25
CA GLY A 272 -10.87 -18.86 0.97
C GLY A 272 -11.36 -18.03 2.17
N ARG A 273 -10.90 -16.78 2.31
CA ARG A 273 -11.39 -15.82 3.31
C ARG A 273 -12.84 -15.44 3.06
N LEU A 274 -13.18 -15.04 1.84
CA LEU A 274 -14.53 -14.60 1.48
C LEU A 274 -15.57 -15.70 1.71
N LEU A 275 -15.27 -16.92 1.27
CA LEU A 275 -16.15 -18.09 1.37
C LEU A 275 -16.13 -18.75 2.76
N GLY A 276 -15.24 -18.32 3.66
CA GLY A 276 -15.09 -18.91 4.99
C GLY A 276 -14.54 -20.34 4.97
N THR A 277 -13.82 -20.73 3.91
CA THR A 277 -13.16 -22.04 3.80
C THR A 277 -11.73 -22.02 4.33
N SER A 278 -11.24 -20.87 4.84
CA SER A 278 -9.91 -20.71 5.43
C SER A 278 -9.91 -19.72 6.60
N ASP A 279 -9.26 -20.09 7.71
CA ASP A 279 -9.25 -19.32 8.98
C ASP A 279 -8.35 -18.07 8.96
N LEU A 280 -8.91 -16.88 9.19
CA LEU A 280 -8.11 -15.66 9.30
C LEU A 280 -7.05 -15.83 10.40
N ASN A 281 -5.79 -15.60 10.06
CA ASN A 281 -4.70 -15.70 11.02
C ASN A 281 -4.94 -14.71 12.17
N ASP A 282 -4.70 -15.15 13.40
CA ASP A 282 -4.77 -14.33 14.62
C ASP A 282 -6.14 -13.70 14.95
N LEU A 283 -7.21 -14.08 14.23
CA LEU A 283 -8.58 -13.64 14.55
C LEU A 283 -9.26 -14.65 15.49
N PRO A 284 -9.74 -14.24 16.68
CA PRO A 284 -10.48 -15.14 17.55
C PRO A 284 -11.75 -15.68 16.88
N ALA A 285 -12.05 -16.97 17.09
CA ALA A 285 -13.16 -17.67 16.42
C ALA A 285 -14.54 -17.01 16.58
N HIS A 286 -14.75 -16.19 17.61
CA HIS A 286 -16.02 -15.48 17.83
C HIS A 286 -16.25 -14.31 16.85
N PHE A 287 -15.23 -13.88 16.11
CA PHE A 287 -15.36 -12.89 15.03
C PHE A 287 -15.67 -13.51 13.66
N ALA A 288 -15.67 -14.85 13.54
CA ALA A 288 -15.97 -15.53 12.27
C ALA A 288 -17.34 -15.16 11.66
N PRO A 289 -18.41 -14.92 12.45
CA PRO A 289 -19.69 -14.49 11.89
C PRO A 289 -19.69 -13.10 11.23
N GLN A 290 -18.67 -12.28 11.49
CA GLN A 290 -18.55 -10.89 11.03
C GLN A 290 -17.70 -10.72 9.76
N VAL A 291 -17.09 -11.80 9.26
CA VAL A 291 -16.14 -11.73 8.15
C VAL A 291 -16.64 -12.45 6.90
N GLY A 292 -16.15 -12.00 5.74
CA GLY A 292 -16.48 -12.57 4.44
C GLY A 292 -17.98 -12.50 4.12
N ILE A 293 -18.45 -13.42 3.29
CA ILE A 293 -19.86 -13.49 2.86
C ILE A 293 -20.78 -13.82 4.02
N THR A 294 -20.32 -14.61 4.99
CA THR A 294 -21.06 -14.86 6.24
C THR A 294 -21.26 -13.55 7.01
N GLY A 295 -20.22 -12.71 7.08
CA GLY A 295 -20.28 -11.36 7.63
C GLY A 295 -21.35 -10.50 6.96
N LEU A 296 -21.37 -10.43 5.63
CA LEU A 296 -22.37 -9.66 4.88
C LEU A 296 -23.80 -10.10 5.23
N ARG A 297 -24.03 -11.41 5.31
CA ARG A 297 -25.34 -11.99 5.68
C ARG A 297 -25.71 -11.67 7.13
N THR A 298 -24.76 -11.76 8.04
CA THR A 298 -24.95 -11.37 9.45
C THR A 298 -25.31 -9.90 9.56
N TRP A 299 -24.60 -9.03 8.84
CA TRP A 299 -24.87 -7.59 8.83
C TRP A 299 -26.27 -7.27 8.30
N ALA A 300 -26.68 -7.87 7.18
CA ALA A 300 -28.05 -7.75 6.67
C ALA A 300 -29.11 -8.18 7.71
N GLY A 301 -28.85 -9.27 8.43
CA GLY A 301 -29.72 -9.75 9.52
C GLY A 301 -29.81 -8.76 10.68
N GLN A 302 -28.69 -8.17 11.10
CA GLN A 302 -28.65 -7.17 12.17
C GLN A 302 -29.35 -5.86 11.78
N LEU A 303 -29.22 -5.43 10.51
CA LEU A 303 -29.93 -4.27 9.97
C LEU A 303 -31.45 -4.47 9.99
N ARG A 304 -31.92 -5.69 9.70
CA ARG A 304 -33.36 -6.04 9.73
C ARG A 304 -33.91 -6.26 11.14
N ASP A 305 -33.07 -6.57 12.10
CA ASP A 305 -33.53 -6.87 13.44
C ASP A 305 -33.99 -5.59 14.17
N THR A 306 -35.31 -5.49 14.34
CA THR A 306 -35.99 -4.40 15.04
C THR A 306 -36.38 -4.77 16.47
N THR A 307 -36.07 -6.00 16.90
CA THR A 307 -36.64 -6.60 18.11
C THR A 307 -35.61 -6.90 19.18
N SER A 308 -34.36 -7.18 18.82
CA SER A 308 -33.30 -7.47 19.77
C SER A 308 -32.41 -6.25 20.05
N ALA A 309 -31.67 -6.31 21.15
CA ALA A 309 -30.65 -5.30 21.49
C ALA A 309 -29.41 -5.35 20.57
N GLN A 310 -29.24 -6.42 19.79
CA GLN A 310 -28.13 -6.57 18.83
C GLN A 310 -28.49 -6.05 17.44
N GLY A 311 -29.77 -5.83 17.16
CA GLY A 311 -30.21 -5.21 15.92
C GLY A 311 -29.88 -3.72 15.89
N TRP A 312 -29.50 -3.20 14.71
CA TRP A 312 -29.04 -1.82 14.56
C TRP A 312 -30.10 -0.80 14.99
N THR A 313 -31.40 -1.12 14.80
CA THR A 313 -32.52 -0.28 15.28
C THR A 313 -32.48 -0.02 16.79
N GLY A 314 -32.14 -1.04 17.58
CA GLY A 314 -32.06 -0.95 19.04
C GLY A 314 -30.71 -0.39 19.48
N LEU A 315 -29.63 -0.88 18.87
CA LEU A 315 -28.25 -0.49 19.16
C LEU A 315 -28.00 1.01 18.91
N LEU A 316 -28.54 1.55 17.82
CA LEU A 316 -28.41 2.94 17.39
C LEU A 316 -29.69 3.74 17.67
N SER A 317 -30.31 3.50 18.83
CA SER A 317 -31.55 4.20 19.24
C SER A 317 -31.32 5.64 19.70
N GLU A 318 -30.12 5.97 20.18
CA GLU A 318 -29.75 7.33 20.56
C GLU A 318 -29.27 8.13 19.34
N PRO A 319 -29.83 9.32 19.05
CA PRO A 319 -29.53 10.08 17.83
C PRO A 319 -28.04 10.38 17.60
N GLY A 320 -27.30 10.72 18.67
CA GLY A 320 -25.87 10.99 18.57
C GLY A 320 -25.03 9.75 18.22
N ARG A 321 -25.48 8.57 18.67
CA ARG A 321 -24.82 7.29 18.32
C ARG A 321 -25.14 6.86 16.90
N LEU A 322 -26.37 7.11 16.44
CA LEU A 322 -26.81 6.84 15.08
C LEU A 322 -25.96 7.60 14.05
N ALA A 323 -25.91 8.94 14.17
CA ALA A 323 -25.15 9.76 13.24
C ALA A 323 -23.66 9.37 13.22
N HIS A 324 -23.04 9.25 14.40
CA HIS A 324 -21.63 8.88 14.50
C HIS A 324 -21.32 7.49 13.90
N ALA A 325 -22.17 6.49 14.14
CA ALA A 325 -21.98 5.16 13.59
C ALA A 325 -22.09 5.17 12.06
N LEU A 326 -23.07 5.87 11.50
CA LEU A 326 -23.26 5.96 10.05
C LEU A 326 -22.16 6.78 9.37
N ASP A 327 -21.72 7.89 9.98
CA ASP A 327 -20.54 8.63 9.53
C ASP A 327 -19.31 7.73 9.47
N THR A 328 -19.09 6.91 10.50
CA THR A 328 -17.97 5.95 10.52
C THR A 328 -18.07 4.93 9.38
N VAL A 329 -19.26 4.38 9.14
CA VAL A 329 -19.47 3.42 8.05
C VAL A 329 -19.15 4.05 6.70
N VAL A 330 -19.63 5.27 6.45
CA VAL A 330 -19.35 6.01 5.21
C VAL A 330 -17.86 6.34 5.11
N GLU A 331 -17.21 6.78 6.19
CA GLU A 331 -15.76 7.04 6.22
C GLU A 331 -14.99 5.79 5.81
N PHE A 332 -15.26 4.63 6.40
CA PHE A 332 -14.55 3.39 6.07
C PHE A 332 -14.84 2.87 4.66
N LEU A 333 -16.08 3.01 4.16
CA LEU A 333 -16.44 2.59 2.81
C LEU A 333 -15.82 3.48 1.73
N THR A 334 -15.64 4.77 2.00
CA THR A 334 -15.10 5.73 1.03
C THR A 334 -13.60 5.95 1.15
N ASP A 335 -13.02 5.66 2.32
CA ASP A 335 -11.58 5.75 2.56
C ASP A 335 -10.79 4.77 1.67
N GLY A 336 -9.82 5.29 0.93
CA GLY A 336 -8.99 4.52 0.01
C GLY A 336 -8.06 3.51 0.70
N ARG A 337 -7.97 3.49 2.04
CA ARG A 337 -7.18 2.48 2.75
C ARG A 337 -8.00 1.22 3.01
N TYR A 338 -9.24 1.35 3.50
CA TYR A 338 -10.09 0.25 3.98
C TYR A 338 -11.22 -0.16 3.05
N GLY A 339 -11.79 0.80 2.35
CA GLY A 339 -12.90 0.66 1.42
C GLY A 339 -12.45 1.16 0.05
N GLY A 340 -12.89 2.35 -0.33
CA GLY A 340 -12.61 2.95 -1.63
C GLY A 340 -13.66 2.56 -2.68
N PRO A 341 -13.62 3.16 -3.88
CA PRO A 341 -14.64 3.00 -4.90
C PRO A 341 -14.99 1.54 -5.19
N GLY A 342 -16.29 1.24 -5.24
CA GLY A 342 -16.84 -0.10 -5.48
C GLY A 342 -16.38 -1.16 -4.48
N GLY A 343 -16.01 -0.76 -3.25
CA GLY A 343 -15.46 -1.65 -2.24
C GLY A 343 -14.19 -2.36 -2.69
N LEU A 344 -13.40 -1.74 -3.59
CA LEU A 344 -12.22 -2.27 -4.28
C LEU A 344 -12.48 -3.40 -5.29
N ARG A 345 -13.73 -3.77 -5.58
CA ARG A 345 -13.98 -4.88 -6.53
C ARG A 345 -13.64 -4.49 -7.96
N GLY A 346 -13.73 -3.21 -8.31
CA GLY A 346 -13.23 -2.70 -9.59
C GLY A 346 -11.72 -2.91 -9.71
N LEU A 347 -10.97 -2.48 -8.68
CA LEU A 347 -9.51 -2.68 -8.62
C LEU A 347 -9.12 -4.16 -8.63
N TYR A 348 -9.89 -5.02 -7.95
CA TYR A 348 -9.67 -6.46 -7.98
C TYR A 348 -9.96 -7.08 -9.35
N ALA A 349 -10.94 -6.57 -10.09
CA ALA A 349 -11.18 -6.98 -11.48
C ALA A 349 -9.99 -6.59 -12.39
N ASP A 350 -9.43 -5.41 -12.20
CA ASP A 350 -8.24 -4.96 -12.95
C ASP A 350 -7.01 -5.81 -12.61
N PHE A 351 -6.87 -6.25 -11.34
CA PHE A 351 -5.88 -7.24 -10.93
C PHE A 351 -6.04 -8.57 -11.67
N LEU A 352 -7.27 -9.09 -11.77
CA LEU A 352 -7.53 -10.35 -12.48
C LEU A 352 -7.24 -10.23 -13.98
N ASP A 353 -7.57 -9.09 -14.59
CA ASP A 353 -7.25 -8.81 -15.99
C ASP A 353 -5.73 -8.74 -16.22
N GLU A 354 -4.98 -8.03 -15.38
CA GLU A 354 -3.51 -7.99 -15.50
C GLU A 354 -2.89 -9.37 -15.23
N ALA A 355 -3.36 -10.10 -14.22
CA ALA A 355 -2.90 -11.45 -13.94
C ALA A 355 -3.15 -12.40 -15.11
N SER A 356 -4.24 -12.22 -15.86
CA SER A 356 -4.58 -13.04 -17.03
C SER A 356 -3.61 -12.89 -18.20
N GLU A 357 -2.79 -11.85 -18.22
CA GLU A 357 -1.75 -11.68 -19.24
C GLU A 357 -0.58 -12.67 -19.06
N LEU A 358 -0.45 -13.28 -17.87
CA LEU A 358 0.60 -14.26 -17.60
C LEU A 358 0.25 -15.63 -18.21
N PRO A 359 1.22 -16.32 -18.86
CA PRO A 359 0.95 -17.59 -19.52
C PRO A 359 0.37 -18.66 -18.59
N GLY A 360 -0.77 -19.24 -18.95
CA GLY A 360 -1.49 -20.24 -18.16
C GLY A 360 -2.49 -19.66 -17.16
N LEU A 361 -2.61 -18.33 -17.04
CA LEU A 361 -3.59 -17.66 -16.18
C LEU A 361 -4.71 -16.98 -16.96
N GLU A 362 -4.80 -17.19 -18.28
CA GLU A 362 -5.67 -16.43 -19.20
C GLU A 362 -7.15 -16.49 -18.79
N ARG A 363 -7.55 -17.60 -18.16
CA ARG A 363 -8.93 -17.81 -17.71
C ARG A 363 -9.35 -16.90 -16.56
N LEU A 364 -8.43 -16.26 -15.84
CA LEU A 364 -8.77 -15.31 -14.78
C LEU A 364 -9.61 -14.12 -15.31
N ALA A 365 -9.38 -13.69 -16.56
CA ALA A 365 -10.16 -12.64 -17.22
C ALA A 365 -11.65 -12.99 -17.34
N GLU A 366 -12.01 -14.27 -17.29
CA GLU A 366 -13.41 -14.69 -17.32
C GLU A 366 -14.18 -14.16 -16.09
N CYS A 367 -13.52 -13.97 -14.95
CA CYS A 367 -14.12 -13.58 -13.67
C CYS A 367 -14.21 -12.06 -13.46
N SER A 368 -13.41 -11.26 -14.15
CA SER A 368 -13.35 -9.79 -13.98
C SER A 368 -14.71 -9.09 -14.16
N PRO A 369 -15.58 -9.46 -15.12
CA PRO A 369 -16.90 -8.84 -15.27
C PRO A 369 -17.80 -8.98 -14.04
N ASP A 370 -17.70 -10.10 -13.30
CA ASP A 370 -18.52 -10.32 -12.10
C ASP A 370 -18.12 -9.36 -11.00
N TYR A 371 -16.81 -9.18 -10.77
CA TYR A 371 -16.32 -8.22 -9.78
C TYR A 371 -16.62 -6.77 -10.17
N ARG A 372 -16.58 -6.41 -11.46
CA ARG A 372 -17.03 -5.08 -11.91
C ARG A 372 -18.53 -4.84 -11.61
N ALA A 373 -19.37 -5.87 -11.79
CA ALA A 373 -20.78 -5.78 -11.44
C ALA A 373 -21.00 -5.67 -9.92
N VAL A 374 -20.22 -6.40 -9.12
CA VAL A 374 -20.23 -6.29 -7.66
C VAL A 374 -19.75 -4.90 -7.19
N ALA A 375 -18.76 -4.31 -7.88
CA ALA A 375 -18.28 -2.96 -7.59
C ALA A 375 -19.40 -1.92 -7.67
N GLY A 376 -20.18 -1.92 -8.76
CA GLY A 376 -21.35 -1.04 -8.88
C GLY A 376 -22.40 -1.30 -7.78
N GLN A 377 -22.49 -2.53 -7.27
CA GLN A 377 -23.38 -2.83 -6.16
C GLN A 377 -22.95 -2.24 -4.83
N TRP A 378 -21.65 -2.21 -4.58
CA TRP A 378 -21.04 -1.52 -3.43
C TRP A 378 -21.21 -0.01 -3.53
N ASP A 379 -21.03 0.60 -4.69
CA ASP A 379 -21.24 2.05 -4.87
C ASP A 379 -22.68 2.45 -4.54
N GLU A 380 -23.67 1.73 -5.10
CA GLU A 380 -25.07 1.96 -4.78
C GLU A 380 -25.40 1.74 -3.29
N LEU A 381 -24.73 0.80 -2.62
CA LEU A 381 -24.90 0.59 -1.18
C LEU A 381 -24.34 1.77 -0.38
N THR A 382 -23.13 2.24 -0.71
CA THR A 382 -22.48 3.38 -0.05
C THR A 382 -23.33 4.64 -0.21
N ASP A 383 -23.83 4.92 -1.41
CA ASP A 383 -24.69 6.09 -1.71
C ASP A 383 -26.03 6.07 -0.96
N MET A 384 -26.49 4.89 -0.52
CA MET A 384 -27.74 4.74 0.22
C MET A 384 -27.61 5.07 1.71
N ILE A 385 -26.40 5.07 2.27
CA ILE A 385 -26.20 5.29 3.71
C ILE A 385 -26.33 6.79 3.99
N ASP A 386 -27.28 7.16 4.84
CA ASP A 386 -27.59 8.55 5.17
C ASP A 386 -27.27 8.82 6.65
N PRO A 387 -26.10 9.44 6.96
CA PRO A 387 -25.75 9.79 8.33
C PRO A 387 -26.69 10.81 8.98
N ASP A 388 -27.42 11.60 8.18
CA ASP A 388 -28.35 12.64 8.63
C ASP A 388 -29.81 12.15 8.74
N ILE A 389 -30.04 10.83 8.63
CA ILE A 389 -31.37 10.23 8.68
C ILE A 389 -32.15 10.62 9.95
N ASP A 390 -33.45 10.89 9.80
CA ASP A 390 -34.34 11.13 10.94
C ASP A 390 -34.33 9.88 11.86
N PRO A 391 -34.03 10.02 13.16
CA PRO A 391 -34.05 8.89 14.09
C PRO A 391 -35.36 8.10 14.09
N ASP A 392 -36.50 8.72 13.80
CA ASP A 392 -37.80 8.04 13.71
C ASP A 392 -37.93 7.17 12.45
N GLU A 393 -37.13 7.44 11.40
CA GLU A 393 -37.11 6.70 10.13
C GLU A 393 -36.00 5.63 10.06
N ARG A 394 -35.10 5.57 11.06
CA ARG A 394 -33.91 4.68 11.06
C ARG A 394 -34.21 3.21 10.76
N SER A 395 -35.31 2.66 11.27
CA SER A 395 -35.67 1.25 11.02
C SER A 395 -36.02 0.99 9.55
N GLY A 396 -36.69 1.94 8.90
CA GLY A 396 -36.97 1.87 7.47
C GLY A 396 -35.69 2.00 6.65
N HIS A 397 -34.79 2.89 7.06
CA HIS A 397 -33.48 3.07 6.45
C HIS A 397 -32.62 1.81 6.53
N PHE A 398 -32.48 1.20 7.72
CA PHE A 398 -31.75 -0.05 7.88
C PHE A 398 -32.36 -1.22 7.10
N ALA A 399 -33.69 -1.30 7.02
CA ALA A 399 -34.35 -2.29 6.17
C ALA A 399 -33.99 -2.11 4.68
N ALA A 400 -33.97 -0.86 4.19
CA ALA A 400 -33.55 -0.56 2.82
C ALA A 400 -32.08 -0.93 2.56
N ILE A 401 -31.17 -0.61 3.48
CA ILE A 401 -29.77 -1.05 3.41
C ILE A 401 -29.69 -2.58 3.36
N ALA A 402 -30.43 -3.29 4.22
CA ALA A 402 -30.43 -4.75 4.21
C ALA A 402 -30.94 -5.34 2.89
N ASP A 403 -31.99 -4.75 2.29
CA ASP A 403 -32.50 -5.15 0.97
C ASP A 403 -31.45 -4.99 -0.14
N ARG A 404 -30.44 -4.13 0.07
CA ARG A 404 -29.28 -3.99 -0.82
C ARG A 404 -28.13 -4.95 -0.49
N VAL A 405 -27.84 -5.18 0.79
CA VAL A 405 -26.76 -6.08 1.25
C VAL A 405 -27.05 -7.54 0.88
N GLU A 406 -28.30 -7.98 0.91
CA GLU A 406 -28.66 -9.38 0.60
C GLU A 406 -28.31 -9.82 -0.83
N PRO A 407 -28.76 -9.14 -1.90
CA PRO A 407 -28.35 -9.49 -3.26
C PRO A 407 -26.85 -9.27 -3.50
N LEU A 408 -26.25 -8.28 -2.83
CA LEU A 408 -24.79 -8.06 -2.87
C LEU A 408 -24.03 -9.28 -2.33
N ALA A 409 -24.45 -9.83 -1.18
CA ALA A 409 -23.84 -11.03 -0.60
C ALA A 409 -23.94 -12.25 -1.53
N VAL A 410 -25.05 -12.39 -2.25
CA VAL A 410 -25.22 -13.44 -3.27
C VAL A 410 -24.29 -13.21 -4.46
N ALA A 411 -24.14 -11.96 -4.92
CA ALA A 411 -23.25 -11.64 -6.02
C ALA A 411 -21.77 -11.89 -5.66
N GLU A 412 -21.35 -11.52 -4.45
CA GLU A 412 -20.02 -11.83 -3.89
C GLU A 412 -19.75 -13.34 -3.84
N GLU A 413 -20.72 -14.13 -3.35
CA GLU A 413 -20.60 -15.59 -3.28
C GLU A 413 -20.48 -16.22 -4.66
N ASN A 414 -21.29 -15.77 -5.62
CA ASN A 414 -21.23 -16.28 -6.98
C ASN A 414 -19.88 -15.95 -7.65
N ALA A 415 -19.40 -14.71 -7.51
CA ALA A 415 -18.12 -14.29 -8.07
C ALA A 415 -16.95 -15.07 -7.45
N ALA A 416 -16.92 -15.21 -6.12
CA ALA A 416 -15.87 -15.95 -5.42
C ALA A 416 -15.91 -17.46 -5.75
N THR A 417 -17.09 -18.08 -5.78
CA THR A 417 -17.24 -19.51 -6.15
C THR A 417 -16.76 -19.76 -7.57
N ARG A 418 -17.14 -18.91 -8.52
CA ARG A 418 -16.70 -19.03 -9.91
C ARG A 418 -15.19 -18.85 -10.05
N LEU A 419 -14.59 -17.94 -9.28
CA LEU A 419 -13.14 -17.76 -9.27
C LEU A 419 -12.42 -19.03 -8.75
N VAL A 420 -12.95 -19.68 -7.71
CA VAL A 420 -12.43 -20.98 -7.23
C VAL A 420 -12.53 -22.05 -8.32
N GLU A 421 -13.66 -22.13 -9.04
CA GLU A 421 -13.83 -23.07 -10.15
C GLU A 421 -12.82 -22.83 -11.28
N VAL A 422 -12.55 -21.57 -11.62
CA VAL A 422 -11.52 -21.20 -12.62
C VAL A 422 -10.13 -21.60 -12.13
N LEU A 423 -9.78 -21.30 -10.87
CA LEU A 423 -8.48 -21.67 -10.29
C LEU A 423 -8.23 -23.17 -10.33
N ALA A 424 -9.25 -23.99 -10.06
CA ALA A 424 -9.13 -25.45 -10.11
C ALA A 424 -8.70 -25.94 -11.49
N THR A 425 -9.15 -25.29 -12.56
CA THR A 425 -8.76 -25.66 -13.94
C THR A 425 -7.39 -25.17 -14.39
N ILE A 426 -6.83 -24.16 -13.71
CA ILE A 426 -5.48 -23.66 -13.96
C ILE A 426 -4.42 -24.56 -13.29
N SER A 427 -4.82 -25.23 -12.21
CA SER A 427 -3.95 -26.11 -11.41
C SER A 427 -3.86 -27.55 -11.95
N GLU A 428 -4.69 -27.90 -12.94
CA GLU A 428 -4.67 -29.17 -13.70
C GLU A 428 -3.76 -29.07 -14.93
#